data_AF-A0A4P9Y4D1-F1
#
_entry.id   AF-A0A4P9Y4D1-F1
#
_cell.length_a   1.000
_cell.length_b   1.000
_cell.length_c   1.000
_cell.angle_alpha   90.00
_cell.angle_beta   90.00
_cell.angle_gamma   90.00
#
_symmetry.space_group_name_H-M   'P 1'
#
loop_
_entity.id
_entity.type
_entity.pdbx_description
1 polymer ?
#
loop_
_entity_poly.entity_id
_entity_poly.type
_entity_poly.pdbx_seq_one_letter_code
_entity_poly.pdbx_strand_id
1 'polypeptide(L)' 'SLQISDTLLQRMKKFRFAKTESTTALVLRINRKDQTLEEEDFYDDVQMEDLVEELPDNQPRYIIMSFKV' A
#
# COMPACT_ATOMS: atom_id res chain seq x y z
N SER A 1 15.47 -4.10 -13.36
CA SER A 1 14.16 -3.43 -13.45
C SER A 1 13.37 -3.79 -12.21
N LEU A 2 12.57 -2.89 -11.65
CA LEU A 2 11.73 -3.20 -10.49
C LEU A 2 10.79 -4.36 -10.85
N GLN A 3 10.79 -5.42 -10.04
CA GLN A 3 9.93 -6.58 -10.23
C GLN A 3 8.70 -6.50 -9.32
N ILE A 4 7.55 -6.87 -9.86
CA ILE A 4 6.30 -6.98 -9.11
C ILE A 4 5.85 -8.44 -9.23
N SER A 5 5.71 -9.12 -8.10
CA SER A 5 5.30 -10.52 -8.09
C SER A 5 3.84 -10.67 -8.51
N ASP A 6 3.48 -11.81 -9.10
CA ASP A 6 2.09 -12.12 -9.42
C ASP A 6 1.21 -12.09 -8.16
N THR A 7 1.72 -12.54 -7.03
CA THR A 7 1.04 -12.47 -5.73
C THR A 7 0.69 -11.03 -5.35
N LEU A 8 1.65 -10.10 -5.49
CA LEU A 8 1.39 -8.70 -5.20
C LEU A 8 0.42 -8.07 -6.21
N LEU A 9 0.54 -8.40 -7.50
CA LEU A 9 -0.41 -7.95 -8.51
C LEU A 9 -1.84 -8.42 -8.20
N GLN A 10 -2.01 -9.67 -7.77
CA GLN A 10 -3.32 -10.19 -7.36
C GLN A 10 -3.83 -9.51 -6.09
N ARG A 11 -2.97 -9.22 -5.14
CA ARG A 11 -3.32 -8.45 -3.93
C ARG A 11 -3.80 -7.03 -4.27
N MET A 12 -3.06 -6.31 -5.11
CA MET A 12 -3.44 -4.96 -5.57
C MET A 12 -4.77 -4.97 -6.34
N LYS A 13 -5.01 -6.00 -7.17
CA LYS A 13 -6.30 -6.20 -7.85
C LYS A 13 -7.43 -6.43 -6.84
N LYS A 14 -7.23 -7.31 -5.86
CA LYS A 14 -8.23 -7.54 -4.79
C LYS A 14 -8.52 -6.27 -4.02
N PHE A 15 -7.49 -5.50 -3.66
CA PHE A 15 -7.64 -4.20 -2.99
C PHE A 15 -8.49 -3.24 -3.84
N ARG A 16 -8.18 -3.06 -5.12
CA ARG A 16 -8.91 -2.17 -6.03
C ARG A 16 -10.40 -2.50 -6.15
N PHE A 17 -10.76 -3.78 -6.10
CA PHE A 17 -12.15 -4.23 -6.26
C PHE A 17 -12.85 -4.55 -4.93
N ALA A 18 -12.16 -4.35 -3.80
CA ALA A 18 -12.78 -4.50 -2.49
C ALA A 18 -13.89 -3.44 -2.32
N LYS A 19 -15.04 -3.86 -1.81
CA LYS A 19 -16.08 -2.93 -1.36
C LYS A 19 -15.79 -2.57 0.08
N THR A 20 -15.34 -1.34 0.34
CA THR A 20 -15.05 -0.83 1.67
C THR A 20 -15.99 0.31 2.00
N GLU A 21 -16.47 0.35 3.24
CA GLU A 21 -17.32 1.44 3.77
C GLU A 21 -16.49 2.51 4.50
N SER A 22 -15.17 2.40 4.43
CA SER A 22 -14.18 3.26 5.08
C SER A 22 -13.03 3.54 4.11
N THR A 23 -12.22 4.54 4.44
CA THR A 23 -10.95 4.81 3.74
C THR A 23 -9.95 3.72 4.10
N THR A 24 -9.37 3.08 3.10
CA THR A 24 -8.36 2.02 3.29
C THR A 24 -7.08 2.34 2.53
N ALA A 25 -5.95 1.87 3.04
CA ALA A 25 -4.64 2.11 2.43
C ALA A 25 -3.80 0.83 2.35
N LEU A 26 -3.13 0.62 1.23
CA LEU A 26 -2.12 -0.41 1.02
C LEU A 26 -0.77 0.26 0.80
N VAL A 27 0.14 0.10 1.76
CA VAL A 27 1.49 0.66 1.72
C VAL A 27 2.44 -0.36 1.10
N LEU A 28 3.23 0.08 0.14
CA LEU A 28 4.18 -0.73 -0.59
C LEU A 28 5.59 -0.12 -0.47
N ARG A 29 6.59 -0.99 -0.33
CA ARG A 29 8.00 -0.61 -0.29
C ARG A 29 8.81 -1.31 -1.37
N ILE A 30 9.93 -0.70 -1.76
CA ILE A 30 10.93 -1.36 -2.60
C ILE A 30 11.92 -2.08 -1.69
N ASN A 31 12.02 -3.39 -1.82
CA ASN A 31 13.16 -4.14 -1.31
C ASN A 31 14.36 -3.85 -2.22
N ARG A 32 15.31 -3.06 -1.70
CA ARG A 32 16.49 -2.61 -2.47
C ARG A 32 17.47 -3.74 -2.79
N LYS A 33 17.48 -4.82 -2.00
CA LYS A 33 18.38 -5.96 -2.23
C LYS A 33 17.93 -6.73 -3.45
N ASP A 34 16.62 -7.00 -3.51
CA ASP A 34 16.05 -7.90 -4.52
C ASP A 34 15.44 -7.13 -5.70
N GLN A 35 15.39 -5.79 -5.62
CA GLN A 35 14.72 -4.91 -6.58
C GLN A 35 13.25 -5.32 -6.81
N THR A 36 12.55 -5.70 -5.74
CA THR A 36 11.15 -6.12 -5.76
C THR A 36 10.26 -5.10 -5.05
N LEU A 37 9.02 -4.96 -5.52
CA LEU A 37 7.96 -4.26 -4.80
C LEU A 37 7.29 -5.24 -3.84
N GLU A 38 7.10 -4.85 -2.59
CA GLU A 38 6.55 -5.67 -1.53
C GLU A 38 5.46 -4.89 -0.76
N GLU A 39 4.41 -5.60 -0.32
CA GLU A 39 3.46 -5.07 0.67
C GLU A 39 4.22 -4.84 1.99
N GLU A 40 4.02 -3.68 2.58
CA GLU A 40 4.56 -3.35 3.90
C GLU A 40 3.43 -3.41 4.91
N ASP A 41 2.41 -2.55 4.74
CA ASP A 41 1.29 -2.42 5.67
C ASP A 41 -0.05 -2.29 4.93
N PHE A 42 -1.12 -2.67 5.61
CA PHE A 42 -2.50 -2.48 5.19
C PHE A 42 -3.31 -1.89 6.33
N TYR A 43 -4.00 -0.79 6.03
CA TYR A 43 -4.85 -0.08 6.97
C TYR A 43 -6.30 -0.18 6.52
N ASP A 44 -7.16 -0.69 7.40
CA ASP A 44 -8.61 -0.75 7.23
C ASP A 44 -9.23 0.31 8.15
N ASP A 45 -9.89 1.32 7.57
CA ASP A 45 -10.41 2.50 8.26
C ASP A 45 -9.32 3.44 8.83
N VAL A 46 -8.66 4.19 7.94
CA VAL A 46 -7.58 5.13 8.29
C VAL A 46 -7.87 6.54 7.79
N GLN A 47 -7.54 7.54 8.61
CA GLN A 47 -7.53 8.94 8.19
C GLN A 47 -6.20 9.29 7.51
N MET A 48 -6.19 10.32 6.66
CA MET A 48 -5.00 10.67 5.90
C MET A 48 -3.87 11.18 6.80
N GLU A 49 -4.22 11.94 7.83
CA GLU A 49 -3.29 12.49 8.81
C GLU A 49 -2.63 11.37 9.62
N ASP A 50 -3.43 10.45 10.15
CA ASP A 50 -2.93 9.29 10.91
C ASP A 50 -2.01 8.43 10.04
N LEU A 51 -2.37 8.20 8.77
CA LEU A 51 -1.53 7.43 7.85
C LEU A 51 -0.15 8.09 7.65
N VAL A 52 -0.09 9.42 7.56
CA VAL A 52 1.19 10.14 7.37
C VAL A 52 2.11 9.95 8.57
N GLU A 53 1.56 9.92 9.79
CA GLU A 53 2.33 9.72 11.02
C GLU A 53 2.93 8.31 11.13
N GLU A 54 2.29 7.31 10.52
CA GLU A 54 2.76 5.92 10.51
C GLU A 54 3.86 5.66 9.45
N LEU A 55 4.05 6.56 8.48
CA LEU A 55 5.03 6.37 7.42
C LEU A 55 6.46 6.62 7.90
N PRO A 56 7.44 5.83 7.45
CA PRO A 56 8.84 6.07 7.78
C PRO A 56 9.38 7.35 7.10
N ASP A 57 9.97 8.25 7.89
CA ASP A 57 10.49 9.55 7.42
C ASP A 57 11.66 9.45 6.43
N ASN A 58 12.41 8.35 6.45
CA ASN A 58 13.71 8.24 5.80
C ASN A 58 13.69 7.43 4.49
N GLN A 59 12.57 6.82 4.13
CA GLN A 59 12.47 6.00 2.94
C GLN A 59 11.11 6.17 2.25
N PRO A 60 11.08 6.38 0.93
CA PRO A 60 9.82 6.55 0.22
C PRO A 60 8.97 5.29 0.27
N ARG A 61 7.65 5.49 0.29
CA ARG A 61 6.62 4.47 0.16
C ARG A 61 5.67 4.80 -0.98
N TYR A 62 5.15 3.76 -1.62
CA TYR A 62 4.02 3.90 -2.52
C TYR A 62 2.75 3.54 -1.74
N ILE A 63 1.68 4.28 -1.97
CA ILE A 63 0.41 4.07 -1.27
C ILE A 63 -0.68 3.92 -2.32
N ILE A 64 -1.44 2.82 -2.23
CA ILE A 64 -2.73 2.70 -2.92
C ILE A 64 -3.80 3.01 -1.89
N MET A 65 -4.52 4.11 -2.09
CA MET A 65 -5.59 4.53 -1.20
C MET A 65 -6.94 4.35 -1.87
N SER A 66 -7.85 3.67 -1.18
CA SER A 66 -9.28 3.68 -1.51
C SER A 66 -9.92 4.71 -0.60
N PHE A 67 -10.16 5.91 -1.13
CA PHE A 67 -10.73 7.02 -0.37
C PHE A 67 -12.25 6.94 -0.39
N LYS A 68 -12.89 6.93 0.77
CA LYS A 68 -14.34 7.09 0.87
C LYS A 68 -14.68 8.58 0.69
N VAL A 69 -15.35 8.88 -0.42
CA VAL A 69 -15.91 10.21 -0.72
C VAL A 69 -17.18 10.47 0.09
#